data_AF-A0AAV1TX66-F1
#
_entry.id   AF-A0AAV1TX66-F1
#
_cell.length_a   1.000
_cell.length_b   1.000
_cell.length_c   1.000
_cell.angle_alpha   90.00
_cell.angle_beta   90.00
_cell.angle_gamma   90.00
#
_symmetry.space_group_name_H-M   'P 1'
#
loop_
_entity.id
_entity.type
_entity.pdbx_description
1 polymer ?
#
loop_
_entity_poly.entity_id
_entity_poly.type
_entity_poly.pdbx_seq_one_letter_code
_entity_poly.pdbx_strand_id
1 'polypeptide(L)'
;MDANIIAAFKHHHRRLHLQNDLDRDDAGAADLYKVDQVTAMRWSLMAWSEISITTIANCFKHTGLMNGPTSPAVEGVVLAGDIQQPVQQDADLVDQEEQQVEKDLESALQRLPLRNPMSIASLLNPVDEEPTVHAELSDAEIIKLVQDAKEEEGEAEEEVVTHSIAEKLAALALSISILDLSQDRDRAAHRSLCRI
;
A
#
# COMPACT_ATOMS: atom_id res chain seq x y z
N MET A 1 -9.63 11.87 6.99
CA MET A 1 -9.71 10.47 7.45
C MET A 1 -8.28 9.99 7.57
N ASP A 2 -7.62 10.24 8.69
CA ASP A 2 -6.19 9.93 8.84
C ASP A 2 -6.05 8.73 9.76
N ALA A 3 -5.93 7.55 9.17
CA ALA A 3 -5.35 6.41 9.85
C ALA A 3 -3.96 6.82 10.36
N ASN A 4 -3.60 6.50 11.62
CA ASN A 4 -2.32 6.91 12.24
C ASN A 4 -1.09 6.59 11.38
N ILE A 5 -1.17 5.61 10.47
CA ILE A 5 -0.14 5.27 9.47
C ILE A 5 0.10 6.44 8.50
N ILE A 6 -0.95 7.07 7.97
CA ILE A 6 -0.82 8.20 7.04
C ILE A 6 -0.22 9.40 7.75
N ALA A 7 -0.66 9.66 8.99
CA ALA A 7 -0.11 10.74 9.81
C ALA A 7 1.38 10.52 10.10
N ALA A 8 1.78 9.30 10.50
CA ALA A 8 3.18 8.94 10.72
C ALA A 8 4.01 9.08 9.44
N PHE A 9 3.52 8.55 8.30
CA PHE A 9 4.18 8.69 7.01
C PHE A 9 4.45 10.16 6.65
N LYS A 10 3.42 11.01 6.73
CA LYS A 10 3.52 12.44 6.41
C LYS A 10 4.53 13.14 7.34
N HIS A 11 4.57 12.77 8.61
CA HIS A 11 5.52 13.30 9.58
C HIS A 11 6.97 12.96 9.20
N HIS A 12 7.30 11.69 8.96
CA HIS A 12 8.66 11.29 8.56
C HIS A 12 9.08 11.95 7.23
N HIS A 13 8.15 12.01 6.26
CA HIS A 13 8.42 12.66 4.99
C HIS A 13 8.68 14.18 5.15
N ARG A 14 7.92 14.85 6.01
CA ARG A 14 8.11 16.27 6.33
C ARG A 14 9.48 16.53 6.96
N ARG A 15 9.90 15.69 7.90
CA ARG A 15 11.22 15.79 8.54
C ARG A 15 12.36 15.79 7.51
N LEU A 16 12.31 14.87 6.54
CA LEU A 16 13.29 14.78 5.45
C LEU A 16 13.28 16.02 4.56
N HIS A 17 12.09 16.56 4.26
CA HIS A 17 11.95 17.78 3.48
C HIS A 17 12.57 18.99 4.19
N LEU A 18 12.25 19.19 5.47
CA LEU A 18 12.78 20.29 6.27
C LEU A 18 14.31 20.21 6.43
N GLN A 19 14.86 19.00 6.57
CA GLN A 19 16.30 18.79 6.62
C GLN A 19 16.98 19.21 5.30
N ASN A 20 16.41 18.81 4.16
CA ASN A 20 16.90 19.24 2.84
C ASN A 20 16.82 20.77 2.66
N ASP A 21 15.75 21.40 3.14
CA ASP A 21 15.60 22.86 3.03
C ASP A 21 16.72 23.60 3.79
N LEU A 22 17.10 23.08 4.96
CA LEU A 22 18.25 23.59 5.74
C LEU A 22 19.59 23.34 5.03
N ASP A 23 19.83 22.12 4.54
CA ASP A 23 21.06 21.78 3.82
C ASP A 23 21.25 22.68 2.58
N ARG A 24 20.15 23.06 1.92
CA ARG A 24 20.15 23.96 0.76
C ARG A 24 20.37 25.42 1.14
N ASP A 25 19.86 25.86 2.29
CA ASP A 25 20.14 27.20 2.82
C ASP A 25 21.63 27.34 3.20
N ASP A 26 22.19 26.34 3.88
CA ASP A 26 23.61 26.28 4.22
C ASP A 26 24.50 26.28 2.97
N ALA A 27 24.05 25.67 1.88
CA ALA A 27 24.71 25.70 0.57
C ALA A 27 24.50 27.01 -0.21
N GLY A 28 23.69 27.95 0.30
CA GLY A 28 23.37 29.22 -0.35
C GLY A 28 22.54 29.07 -1.63
N ALA A 29 21.72 28.01 -1.72
CA ALA A 29 20.91 27.75 -2.90
C ALA A 29 19.81 28.83 -3.07
N ALA A 30 19.58 29.25 -4.32
CA ALA A 30 18.56 30.26 -4.62
C ALA A 30 17.11 29.78 -4.43
N ASP A 31 16.89 28.48 -4.58
CA ASP A 31 15.59 27.82 -4.37
C ASP A 31 15.75 26.78 -3.27
N LEU A 32 15.19 27.07 -2.10
CA LEU A 32 15.36 26.26 -0.90
C LEU A 32 14.49 25.00 -0.95
N TYR A 33 13.31 25.07 -1.58
CA TYR A 33 12.30 24.01 -1.53
C TYR A 33 12.32 23.08 -2.75
N LYS A 34 13.26 23.29 -3.68
CA LYS A 34 13.34 22.47 -4.88
C LYS A 34 13.74 21.05 -4.55
N VAL A 35 12.87 20.10 -4.89
CA VAL A 35 13.09 18.66 -4.78
C VAL A 35 12.81 18.01 -6.13
N ASP A 36 13.70 17.13 -6.59
CA ASP A 36 13.47 16.33 -7.79
C ASP A 36 12.64 15.08 -7.47
N GLN A 37 11.93 14.56 -8.47
CA GLN A 37 11.02 13.42 -8.30
C GLN A 37 11.73 12.17 -7.76
N VAL A 38 12.99 11.93 -8.13
CA VAL A 38 13.75 10.76 -7.65
C VAL A 38 14.06 10.89 -6.17
N THR A 39 14.46 12.08 -5.73
CA THR A 39 14.66 12.37 -4.31
C THR A 39 13.36 12.23 -3.52
N ALA A 40 12.25 12.76 -4.03
CA ALA A 40 10.94 12.59 -3.40
C ALA A 40 10.55 11.10 -3.28
N MET A 41 10.74 10.29 -4.32
CA MET A 41 10.48 8.84 -4.27
C MET A 41 11.35 8.13 -3.23
N ARG A 42 12.62 8.53 -3.10
CA ARG A 42 13.53 7.99 -2.08
C ARG A 42 13.07 8.37 -0.67
N TRP A 43 12.63 9.60 -0.46
CA TRP A 43 12.07 10.03 0.81
C TRP A 43 10.79 9.27 1.16
N SER A 44 9.91 9.02 0.20
CA SER A 44 8.74 8.15 0.43
C SER A 44 9.15 6.76 0.90
N LEU A 45 10.19 6.15 0.31
CA LEU A 45 10.68 4.85 0.76
C LEU A 45 11.27 4.92 2.18
N MET A 46 12.07 5.94 2.46
CA MET A 46 12.67 6.14 3.78
C MET A 46 11.59 6.37 4.86
N ALA A 47 10.67 7.31 4.59
CA ALA A 47 9.55 7.61 5.47
C ALA A 47 8.69 6.37 5.73
N TRP A 48 8.42 5.55 4.72
CA TRP A 48 7.69 4.29 4.92
C TRP A 48 8.47 3.29 5.78
N SER A 49 9.80 3.19 5.60
CA SER A 49 10.64 2.27 6.37
C SER A 49 10.83 2.67 7.84
N GLU A 50 10.62 3.94 8.17
CA GLU A 50 10.69 4.47 9.54
C GLU A 50 9.42 4.19 10.34
N ILE A 51 8.29 3.92 9.68
CA ILE A 51 7.04 3.61 10.37
C ILE A 51 7.17 2.29 11.12
N SER A 52 7.00 2.33 12.44
CA SER A 52 7.11 1.16 13.29
C SER A 52 5.95 0.18 13.09
N ILE A 53 6.25 -1.12 13.26
CA ILE A 53 5.24 -2.19 13.24
C ILE A 53 4.17 -1.96 14.33
N THR A 54 4.54 -1.34 15.45
CA THR A 54 3.61 -0.96 16.52
C THR A 54 2.62 0.11 16.07
N THR A 55 3.06 1.15 15.34
CA THR A 55 2.17 2.16 14.75
C THR A 55 1.19 1.54 13.78
N ILE A 56 1.66 0.61 12.94
CA ILE A 56 0.80 -0.16 12.02
C ILE A 56 -0.21 -0.99 12.81
N ALA A 57 0.23 -1.78 13.80
CA ALA A 57 -0.65 -2.61 14.62
C ALA A 57 -1.68 -1.79 15.41
N ASN A 58 -1.28 -0.66 16.00
CA ASN A 58 -2.18 0.24 16.72
C ASN A 58 -3.21 0.85 15.79
N CYS A 59 -2.84 1.17 14.55
CA CYS A 59 -3.77 1.63 13.54
C CYS A 59 -4.83 0.56 13.19
N PHE A 60 -4.41 -0.68 12.91
CA PHE A 60 -5.34 -1.79 12.64
C PHE A 60 -6.23 -2.16 13.83
N LYS A 61 -5.75 -1.95 15.08
CA LYS A 61 -6.59 -2.05 16.28
C LYS A 61 -7.64 -0.95 16.35
N HIS A 62 -7.25 0.29 16.04
CA HIS A 62 -8.16 1.44 16.05
C HIS A 62 -9.28 1.33 15.01
N THR A 63 -9.03 0.68 13.87
CA THR A 63 -10.07 0.41 12.86
C THR A 63 -11.03 -0.71 13.26
N GLY A 64 -10.78 -1.41 14.37
CA GLY A 64 -11.60 -2.53 14.84
C GLY A 64 -11.41 -3.83 14.05
N LEU A 65 -10.56 -3.83 13.00
CA LEU A 65 -10.31 -4.98 12.13
C LEU A 65 -9.65 -6.16 12.86
N MET A 66 -8.93 -5.88 13.96
CA MET A 66 -8.28 -6.92 14.77
C MET A 66 -9.15 -7.44 15.93
N ASN A 67 -10.34 -6.88 16.15
CA ASN A 67 -11.22 -7.25 17.26
C ASN A 67 -12.28 -8.29 16.84
N GLY A 68 -11.87 -9.34 16.12
CA GLY A 68 -12.76 -10.45 15.77
C GLY A 68 -13.12 -11.32 17.00
N PRO A 69 -14.30 -11.96 17.03
CA PRO A 69 -14.62 -12.93 18.07
C PRO A 69 -13.62 -14.09 17.98
N THR A 70 -12.83 -14.28 19.03
CA THR A 70 -11.94 -15.43 19.19
C THR A 70 -12.78 -16.71 19.31
N SER A 71 -13.11 -17.32 18.17
CA SER A 71 -13.62 -18.69 18.14
C SER A 71 -12.45 -19.66 18.25
N PRO A 72 -12.46 -20.61 19.21
CA PRO A 72 -11.37 -21.55 19.40
C PRO A 72 -11.53 -22.74 18.45
N ALA A 73 -11.20 -22.58 17.15
CA ALA A 73 -11.04 -23.71 16.23
C ALA A 73 -10.41 -23.29 14.90
N VAL A 74 -9.11 -23.01 14.88
CA VAL A 74 -8.27 -23.26 13.69
C VAL A 74 -6.84 -23.48 14.16
N GLU A 75 -6.51 -24.74 14.41
CA GLU A 75 -5.14 -25.22 14.40
C GLU A 75 -4.60 -25.07 12.97
N GLY A 76 -3.48 -24.35 12.81
CA GLY A 76 -2.61 -24.55 11.63
C GLY A 76 -2.37 -23.38 10.70
N VAL A 77 -2.03 -22.18 11.21
CA VAL A 77 -1.03 -21.31 10.55
C VAL A 77 -0.15 -20.70 11.64
N VAL A 78 0.93 -21.38 11.98
CA VAL A 78 2.03 -20.82 12.77
C VAL A 78 2.86 -19.93 11.86
N LEU A 79 2.60 -18.63 11.86
CA LEU A 79 3.64 -17.64 11.59
C LEU A 79 4.46 -17.49 12.86
N ALA A 80 5.23 -18.52 13.18
CA ALA A 80 6.23 -18.49 14.25
C ALA A 80 7.44 -17.70 13.76
N GLY A 81 7.31 -16.37 13.78
CA GLY A 81 8.42 -15.45 13.92
C GLY A 81 8.14 -14.64 15.18
N ASP A 82 8.95 -14.84 16.20
CA ASP A 82 8.81 -14.23 17.52
C ASP A 82 8.60 -12.71 17.44
N ILE A 83 7.35 -12.26 17.47
CA ILE A 83 7.02 -10.89 17.86
C ILE A 83 7.12 -10.87 19.38
N GLN A 84 8.35 -10.79 19.88
CA GLN A 84 8.61 -10.31 21.23
C GLN A 84 7.83 -9.01 21.38
N GLN A 85 6.90 -8.94 22.34
CA GLN A 85 6.14 -7.73 22.63
C GLN A 85 7.12 -6.55 22.73
N PRO A 86 6.99 -5.52 21.88
CA PRO A 86 7.77 -4.31 22.07
C PRO A 86 7.26 -3.67 23.35
N VAL A 87 8.21 -3.45 24.24
CA VAL A 87 8.09 -2.67 25.47
C VAL A 87 7.33 -1.38 25.13
N GLN A 88 6.10 -1.25 25.62
CA GLN A 88 5.25 -0.08 25.33
C GLN A 88 5.91 1.24 25.78
N GLN A 89 6.84 1.17 26.74
CA GLN A 89 7.62 2.31 27.22
C GLN A 89 8.68 2.79 26.22
N ASP A 90 9.23 1.91 25.38
CA ASP A 90 10.30 2.31 24.45
C ASP A 90 9.73 3.03 23.21
N ALA A 91 8.53 2.63 22.76
CA ALA A 91 7.85 3.30 21.64
C ALA A 91 7.40 4.73 21.99
N ASP A 92 6.83 4.94 23.19
CA ASP A 92 6.41 6.28 23.64
C ASP A 92 7.60 7.24 23.82
N LEU A 93 8.80 6.72 24.14
CA LEU A 93 10.02 7.52 24.25
C LEU A 93 10.58 7.90 22.87
N VAL A 94 10.59 6.96 21.91
CA VAL A 94 11.02 7.22 20.54
C VAL A 94 10.12 8.26 19.87
N ASP A 95 8.79 8.13 20.01
CA ASP A 95 7.84 9.11 19.48
C ASP A 95 8.01 10.50 20.12
N GLN A 96 8.42 10.58 21.38
CA GLN A 96 8.72 11.85 22.07
C GLN A 96 10.05 12.47 21.61
N GLU A 97 11.09 11.67 21.42
CA GLU A 97 12.38 12.12 20.91
C GLU A 97 12.23 12.65 19.48
N GLU A 98 11.49 11.95 18.61
CA GLU A 98 11.20 12.41 17.24
C GLU A 98 10.42 13.73 17.23
N GLN A 99 9.40 13.87 18.07
CA GLN A 99 8.68 15.14 18.23
C GLN A 99 9.57 16.28 18.72
N GLN A 100 10.57 15.99 19.56
CA GLN A 100 11.52 17.00 20.03
C GLN A 100 12.47 17.42 18.90
N VAL A 101 12.98 16.47 18.11
CA VAL A 101 13.82 16.77 16.93
C VAL A 101 13.05 17.62 15.92
N GLU A 102 11.77 17.34 15.67
CA GLU A 102 10.94 18.15 14.77
C GLU A 102 10.78 19.58 15.29
N LYS A 103 10.46 19.76 16.57
CA LYS A 103 10.34 21.10 17.18
C LYS A 103 11.64 21.89 17.09
N ASP A 104 12.77 21.22 17.30
CA ASP A 104 14.08 21.84 17.19
C ASP A 104 14.33 22.30 15.74
N LEU A 105 13.99 21.45 14.75
CA LEU A 105 14.08 21.75 13.32
C LEU A 105 13.19 22.93 12.91
N GLU A 106 11.93 22.95 13.39
CA GLU A 106 11.00 24.06 13.17
C GLU A 106 11.54 25.37 13.77
N SER A 107 12.12 25.30 14.97
CA SER A 107 12.69 26.48 15.63
C SER A 107 13.94 27.02 14.92
N ALA A 108 14.71 26.15 14.26
CA ALA A 108 15.84 26.54 13.42
C ALA A 108 15.36 27.24 12.14
N LEU A 109 14.35 26.67 11.47
CA LEU A 109 13.70 27.27 10.30
C LEU A 109 13.08 28.63 10.58
N GLN A 110 12.46 28.84 11.75
CA GLN A 110 11.90 30.14 12.14
C GLN A 110 12.95 31.23 12.36
N ARG A 111 14.20 30.86 12.65
CA ARG A 111 15.31 31.82 12.86
C ARG A 111 15.99 32.24 11.57
N LEU A 112 15.76 31.50 10.48
CA LEU A 112 16.33 31.79 9.18
C LEU A 112 15.59 32.99 8.54
N PRO A 113 16.32 33.93 7.91
CA PRO A 113 15.73 35.07 7.20
C PRO A 113 15.14 34.63 5.84
N LEU A 114 14.19 33.69 5.88
CA LEU A 114 13.52 33.17 4.69
C LEU A 114 12.65 34.27 4.10
N ARG A 115 12.99 34.72 2.88
CA ARG A 115 12.34 35.85 2.20
C ARG A 115 10.86 35.56 1.85
N ASN A 116 10.47 34.28 1.82
CA ASN A 116 9.10 33.82 1.59
C ASN A 116 8.95 32.35 2.04
N PRO A 117 8.73 32.07 3.34
CA PRO A 117 8.61 30.70 3.83
C PRO A 117 7.30 30.04 3.33
N MET A 118 7.39 28.81 2.84
CA MET A 118 6.20 28.02 2.49
C MET A 118 5.42 27.67 3.76
N SER A 119 4.09 27.81 3.73
CA SER A 119 3.27 27.42 4.88
C SER A 119 3.20 25.89 5.01
N ILE A 120 3.15 25.40 6.26
CA ILE A 120 3.00 23.96 6.56
C ILE A 120 1.75 23.38 5.89
N ALA A 121 0.65 24.15 5.87
CA ALA A 121 -0.58 23.75 5.20
C ALA A 121 -0.40 23.57 3.69
N SER A 122 0.35 24.47 3.04
CA SER A 122 0.65 24.39 1.61
C SER A 122 1.62 23.26 1.25
N LEU A 123 2.49 22.85 2.19
CA LEU A 123 3.38 21.70 2.00
C LEU A 123 2.62 20.37 2.13
N LEU A 124 1.69 20.30 3.09
CA LEU A 124 0.91 19.08 3.37
C LEU A 124 -0.27 18.88 2.41
N ASN A 125 -0.81 19.96 1.86
CA ASN A 125 -1.85 20.00 0.84
C ASN A 125 -1.39 20.98 -0.26
N PRO A 126 -0.56 20.54 -1.22
CA PRO A 126 -0.19 21.38 -2.34
C PRO A 126 -1.44 21.75 -3.15
N VAL A 127 -1.52 23.01 -3.61
CA VAL A 127 -2.70 23.54 -4.34
C VAL A 127 -2.98 22.75 -5.63
N ASP A 128 -1.96 22.08 -6.16
CA ASP A 128 -2.03 21.25 -7.36
C ASP A 128 -2.63 19.85 -7.10
N GLU A 129 -2.79 19.43 -5.84
CA GLU A 129 -3.60 18.26 -5.49
C GLU A 129 -5.08 18.61 -5.65
N GLU A 130 -5.63 18.31 -6.83
CA GLU A 130 -7.04 18.47 -7.11
C GLU A 130 -7.89 17.61 -6.12
N PRO A 131 -8.79 18.21 -5.32
CA PRO A 131 -9.66 17.46 -4.41
C PRO A 131 -10.61 16.51 -5.15
N THR A 132 -10.74 16.68 -6.47
CA THR A 132 -11.55 15.90 -7.40
C THR A 132 -10.97 14.53 -7.73
N VAL A 133 -9.67 14.27 -7.51
CA VAL A 133 -9.08 12.94 -7.75
C VAL A 133 -9.59 11.91 -6.74
N HIS A 134 -10.01 12.37 -5.56
CA HIS A 134 -10.67 11.57 -4.53
C HIS A 134 -12.17 11.87 -4.47
N ALA A 135 -12.86 11.83 -5.61
CA ALA A 135 -14.31 11.76 -5.59
C ALA A 135 -14.72 10.47 -4.85
N GLU A 136 -15.10 10.62 -3.58
CA GLU A 136 -15.72 9.54 -2.81
C GLU A 136 -17.05 9.21 -3.50
N LEU A 137 -17.05 8.18 -4.35
CA LEU A 137 -18.29 7.65 -4.90
C LEU A 137 -19.11 7.10 -3.73
N SER A 138 -20.37 7.51 -3.65
CA SER A 138 -21.29 6.87 -2.73
C SER A 138 -21.52 5.42 -3.15
N ASP A 139 -21.81 4.53 -2.21
CA ASP A 139 -22.14 3.12 -2.51
C ASP A 139 -23.24 3.00 -3.58
N ALA A 140 -24.19 3.95 -3.60
CA ALA A 140 -25.24 4.01 -4.61
C ALA A 140 -24.70 4.33 -6.01
N GLU A 141 -23.72 5.22 -6.14
CA GLU A 141 -23.06 5.54 -7.41
C GLU A 141 -22.16 4.40 -7.89
N ILE A 142 -21.48 3.70 -6.97
CA ILE A 142 -20.69 2.50 -7.28
C ILE A 142 -21.59 1.39 -7.83
N ILE A 143 -22.72 1.12 -7.15
CA ILE A 143 -23.69 0.11 -7.59
C ILE A 143 -24.23 0.48 -8.97
N LYS A 144 -24.53 1.76 -9.19
CA LYS A 144 -25.03 2.24 -10.46
C LYS A 144 -24.01 2.06 -11.59
N LEU A 145 -22.74 2.37 -11.38
CA LEU A 145 -21.68 2.13 -12.39
C LEU A 145 -21.55 0.66 -12.76
N VAL A 146 -21.68 -0.25 -11.80
CA VAL A 146 -21.62 -1.70 -12.05
C VAL A 146 -22.87 -2.19 -12.78
N GLN A 147 -24.05 -1.63 -12.48
CA GLN A 147 -25.30 -1.95 -13.17
C GLN A 147 -25.30 -1.41 -14.59
N ASP A 148 -24.94 -0.14 -14.78
CA ASP A 148 -24.86 0.52 -16.08
C ASP A 148 -23.81 -0.18 -16.98
N ALA A 149 -22.67 -0.62 -16.43
CA ALA A 149 -21.69 -1.43 -17.16
C ALA A 149 -22.25 -2.80 -17.60
N LYS A 150 -23.18 -3.37 -16.84
CA LYS A 150 -23.84 -4.64 -17.14
C LYS A 150 -25.03 -4.49 -18.11
N GLU A 151 -25.58 -3.28 -18.22
CA GLU A 151 -26.66 -2.93 -19.15
C GLU A 151 -26.12 -2.46 -20.51
N GLU A 152 -24.95 -1.79 -20.56
CA GLU A 152 -24.26 -1.43 -21.82
C GLU A 152 -23.53 -2.63 -22.46
N GLU A 153 -23.16 -3.65 -21.68
CA GLU A 153 -22.94 -5.01 -22.21
C GLU A 153 -24.29 -5.64 -22.58
N GLY A 154 -24.95 -5.08 -23.59
CA GLY A 154 -26.15 -5.66 -24.17
C GLY A 154 -25.89 -7.12 -24.53
N GLU A 155 -26.66 -8.01 -23.90
CA GLU A 155 -26.94 -9.39 -24.35
C GLU A 155 -25.74 -10.14 -24.96
N ALA A 156 -24.54 -10.02 -24.36
CA ALA A 156 -23.64 -11.16 -24.40
C ALA A 156 -24.20 -12.13 -23.37
N GLU A 157 -25.16 -12.95 -23.80
CA GLU A 157 -25.33 -14.26 -23.17
C GLU A 157 -23.91 -14.80 -23.00
N GLU A 158 -23.40 -14.90 -21.78
CA GLU A 158 -22.38 -15.91 -21.50
C GLU A 158 -23.08 -17.22 -21.84
N GLU A 159 -23.00 -17.61 -23.12
CA GLU A 159 -23.14 -19.00 -23.52
C GLU A 159 -22.10 -19.71 -22.67
N VAL A 160 -22.54 -20.25 -21.54
CA VAL A 160 -21.82 -21.27 -20.83
C VAL A 160 -21.77 -22.42 -21.83
N VAL A 161 -20.71 -22.47 -22.64
CA VAL A 161 -20.50 -23.50 -23.66
C VAL A 161 -20.33 -24.82 -22.91
N THR A 162 -21.45 -25.48 -22.65
CA THR A 162 -21.48 -26.82 -22.08
C THR A 162 -21.01 -27.77 -23.18
N HIS A 163 -19.68 -27.95 -23.27
CA HIS A 163 -19.11 -28.88 -24.22
C HIS A 163 -19.69 -30.27 -23.95
N SER A 164 -20.17 -30.93 -25.00
CA SER A 164 -20.66 -32.30 -24.93
C SER A 164 -19.54 -33.21 -24.40
N ILE A 165 -19.92 -34.30 -23.73
CA ILE A 165 -18.96 -35.31 -23.25
C ILE A 165 -18.08 -35.79 -24.41
N ALA A 166 -18.62 -35.89 -25.63
CA ALA A 166 -17.87 -36.25 -26.82
C ALA A 166 -16.76 -35.24 -27.17
N GLU A 167 -17.04 -33.95 -27.04
CA GLU A 167 -16.08 -32.87 -27.32
C GLU A 167 -14.99 -32.79 -26.25
N LYS A 168 -15.37 -32.98 -24.98
CA LYS A 168 -14.42 -33.07 -23.86
C LYS A 168 -13.48 -34.26 -24.01
N LEU A 169 -13.99 -35.42 -24.44
CA LEU A 169 -13.18 -36.60 -24.72
C LEU A 169 -12.27 -36.39 -25.93
N ALA A 170 -12.74 -35.73 -26.98
CA ALA A 170 -11.92 -35.41 -28.15
C ALA A 170 -10.78 -34.43 -27.80
N ALA A 171 -11.05 -33.40 -27.01
CA ALA A 171 -10.04 -32.46 -26.53
C ALA A 171 -9.00 -33.14 -25.61
N LEU A 172 -9.45 -34.05 -24.74
CA LEU A 172 -8.55 -34.85 -23.88
C LEU A 172 -7.70 -35.83 -24.70
N ALA A 173 -8.26 -36.45 -25.74
CA ALA A 173 -7.49 -37.32 -26.63
C ALA A 173 -6.43 -36.55 -27.42
N LEU A 174 -6.75 -35.34 -27.88
CA LEU A 174 -5.79 -34.46 -28.57
C LEU A 174 -4.66 -34.02 -27.63
N SER A 175 -4.98 -33.63 -26.39
CA SER A 175 -3.96 -33.22 -25.43
C SER A 175 -3.01 -34.38 -25.07
N ILE A 176 -3.53 -35.60 -24.91
CA ILE A 176 -2.69 -36.80 -24.71
C ILE A 176 -1.78 -37.08 -25.92
N SER A 177 -2.27 -36.85 -27.14
CA SER A 177 -1.47 -37.06 -28.37
C SER A 177 -0.32 -36.07 -28.55
N ILE A 178 -0.38 -34.90 -27.90
CA ILE A 178 0.64 -33.84 -28.02
C ILE A 178 1.80 -34.04 -27.02
N LEU A 179 1.59 -34.84 -25.97
CA LEU A 179 2.59 -35.06 -24.94
C LEU A 179 3.77 -35.90 -25.45
N ASP A 180 4.99 -35.41 -25.26
CA ASP A 180 6.20 -36.12 -25.63
C ASP A 180 6.70 -36.97 -24.45
N LEU A 181 6.46 -38.28 -24.52
CA LEU A 181 6.79 -39.24 -23.46
C LEU A 181 8.29 -39.46 -23.21
N SER A 182 9.14 -38.80 -24.01
CA SER A 182 10.58 -38.71 -23.77
C SER A 182 10.92 -37.71 -22.66
N GLN A 183 10.07 -36.71 -22.39
CA GLN A 183 10.25 -35.76 -21.29
C GLN A 183 9.56 -36.22 -20.01
N ASP A 184 10.26 -36.15 -18.87
CA ASP A 184 9.72 -36.58 -17.59
C ASP A 184 8.52 -35.73 -17.10
N ARG A 185 8.46 -34.46 -17.49
CA ARG A 185 7.33 -33.56 -17.19
C ARG A 185 6.04 -34.02 -17.87
N ASP A 186 6.14 -34.37 -19.15
CA ASP A 186 5.01 -34.81 -19.97
C ASP A 186 4.56 -36.22 -19.57
N ARG A 187 5.49 -37.07 -19.12
CA ARG A 187 5.19 -38.37 -18.53
C ARG A 187 4.38 -38.26 -17.23
N ALA A 188 4.68 -37.28 -16.38
CA ALA A 188 3.90 -37.02 -15.17
C ALA A 188 2.48 -36.52 -15.52
N ALA A 189 2.38 -35.59 -16.48
CA ALA A 189 1.10 -35.11 -16.99
C ALA A 189 0.23 -36.22 -17.60
N HIS A 190 0.83 -37.10 -18.43
CA HIS A 190 0.15 -38.24 -19.04
C HIS A 190 -0.39 -39.22 -17.98
N ARG A 191 0.37 -39.48 -16.90
CA ARG A 191 -0.10 -40.36 -15.80
C ARG A 191 -1.29 -39.78 -15.05
N SER A 192 -1.34 -38.47 -14.88
CA SER A 192 -2.46 -37.78 -14.23
C SER A 192 -3.70 -37.78 -15.12
N LEU A 193 -3.54 -37.59 -16.43
CA LEU A 193 -4.64 -37.57 -17.39
C LEU A 193 -5.27 -38.95 -17.63
N CYS A 194 -4.50 -40.04 -17.54
CA CYS A 194 -5.04 -41.41 -17.66
C CYS A 194 -5.70 -41.95 -16.38
N ARG A 195 -5.76 -41.17 -15.30
CA ARG A 195 -6.40 -41.56 -14.02
C ARG A 195 -7.82 -41.03 -13.83
N ILE A 196 -8.26 -40.11 -14.70
CA ILE A 196 -9.62 -39.56 -14.76
C ILE A 196 -10.50 -40.52 -15.55
#